data_AF-A0A432WE52-F1
#
_entry.id   AF-A0A432WE52-F1
#
_cell.length_a   1.000
_cell.length_b   1.000
_cell.length_c   1.000
_cell.angle_alpha   90.00
_cell.angle_beta   90.00
_cell.angle_gamma   90.00
#
_symmetry.space_group_name_H-M   'P 1'
#
loop_
_entity.id
_entity.type
_entity.pdbx_description
1 polymer ?
#
loop_
_entity_poly.entity_id
_entity_poly.type
_entity_poly.pdbx_seq_one_letter_code
_entity_poly.pdbx_strand_id
1 'polypeptide(L)' 'MNSMQRKILLDIKSELEYENSSLLGKFDELVTNGDAKVAFTWLNEQARAGKLPESVKSYMTDLYYSVR' A
#
# COMPACT_ATOMS: atom_id res chain seq x y z
N MET A 1 6.83 7.18 -10.33
CA MET A 1 6.27 7.46 -8.99
C MET A 1 6.65 8.85 -8.53
N ASN A 2 5.68 9.72 -8.19
CA ASN A 2 5.94 11.08 -7.68
C ASN A 2 6.26 11.08 -6.17
N SER A 3 6.67 12.23 -5.61
CA SER A 3 7.08 12.32 -4.20
C SER A 3 5.93 12.03 -3.22
N MET A 4 4.69 12.32 -3.60
CA MET A 4 3.52 12.06 -2.76
C MET A 4 3.17 10.57 -2.71
N GLN A 5 3.17 9.91 -3.87
CA GLN A 5 2.98 8.45 -3.98
C GLN A 5 4.05 7.69 -3.18
N ARG A 6 5.32 8.11 -3.24
CA ARG A 6 6.39 7.52 -2.42
C ARG A 6 6.11 7.64 -0.95
N LYS A 7 5.71 8.83 -0.49
CA LYS A 7 5.41 9.07 0.92
C LYS A 7 4.28 8.15 1.40
N ILE A 8 3.18 8.10 0.67
CA ILE A 8 2.02 7.27 1.03
C ILE A 8 2.39 5.78 1.07
N LEU A 9 3.19 5.30 0.12
CA LEU A 9 3.64 3.90 0.12
C LEU A 9 4.60 3.58 1.26
N LEU A 10 5.43 4.55 1.71
CA LEU A 10 6.25 4.40 2.90
C LEU A 10 5.40 4.36 4.17
N ASP A 11 4.39 5.22 4.28
CA ASP A 11 3.46 5.21 5.41
C ASP A 11 2.73 3.85 5.49
N ILE A 12 2.23 3.34 4.36
CA ILE A 12 1.64 1.99 4.26
C ILE A 12 2.64 0.90 4.66
N LYS A 13 3.90 1.01 4.23
CA LYS A 13 4.96 0.05 4.59
C LYS A 13 5.13 0.00 6.11
N SER A 14 5.26 1.15 6.76
CA SER A 14 5.46 1.24 8.20
C SER A 14 4.29 0.64 8.99
N GLU A 15 3.05 0.82 8.52
CA GLU A 15 1.89 0.17 9.14
C GLU A 15 1.91 -1.35 8.96
N LEU A 16 2.28 -1.84 7.78
CA LEU A 16 2.41 -3.28 7.53
C LEU A 16 3.53 -3.92 8.36
N GLU A 17 4.63 -3.21 8.60
CA GLU A 17 5.71 -3.61 9.51
C GLU A 17 5.24 -3.63 10.97
N TYR A 18 4.54 -2.59 11.40
CA TYR A 18 4.00 -2.49 12.77
C TYR A 18 3.01 -3.61 13.10
N GLU A 19 2.11 -3.92 12.17
CA GLU A 19 1.12 -5.00 12.29
C GLU A 19 1.72 -6.40 12.05
N ASN A 20 3.03 -6.50 11.75
CA ASN A 20 3.71 -7.74 11.35
C ASN A 20 2.93 -8.50 10.25
N SER A 21 2.44 -7.75 9.27
CA SER A 21 1.52 -8.25 8.24
C SER A 21 2.23 -9.21 7.29
N SER A 22 1.58 -10.34 6.97
CA SER A 22 2.04 -11.27 5.92
C SER A 22 2.05 -10.66 4.52
N LEU A 23 1.42 -9.49 4.36
CA LEU A 23 1.37 -8.72 3.11
C LEU A 23 2.66 -7.93 2.84
N LEU A 24 3.49 -7.67 3.86
CA LEU A 24 4.67 -6.80 3.75
C LEU A 24 5.63 -7.25 2.66
N GLY A 25 5.98 -8.54 2.62
CA GLY A 25 6.95 -9.06 1.64
C GLY A 25 6.48 -8.84 0.20
N LYS A 26 5.20 -9.11 -0.08
CA LYS A 26 4.65 -8.89 -1.43
C LYS A 26 4.51 -7.40 -1.75
N PHE A 27 4.12 -6.59 -0.77
CA PHE A 27 4.02 -5.15 -0.92
C PHE A 27 5.37 -4.53 -1.30
N ASP A 28 6.46 -4.91 -0.62
CA ASP A 28 7.81 -4.41 -0.88
C ASP A 28 8.30 -4.74 -2.30
N GLU A 29 8.00 -5.94 -2.81
CA GLU A 29 8.29 -6.30 -4.20
C GLU A 29 7.58 -5.35 -5.18
N LEU A 30 6.29 -5.06 -4.95
CA LEU A 30 5.49 -4.20 -5.82
C LEU A 30 5.96 -2.74 -5.79
N VAL A 31 6.33 -2.24 -4.61
CA VAL A 31 6.87 -0.88 -4.45
C VAL A 31 8.25 -0.75 -5.11
N THR A 32 9.10 -1.77 -4.98
CA THR A 32 10.44 -1.80 -5.59
C THR A 32 10.36 -1.79 -7.12
N ASN A 33 9.36 -2.44 -7.70
CA ASN A 33 9.08 -2.39 -9.14
C ASN A 33 8.60 -1.02 -9.64
N GLY A 34 8.35 -0.06 -8.73
CA GLY A 34 8.19 1.36 -9.05
C GLY A 34 6.82 1.79 -9.55
N ASP A 35 5.83 0.88 -9.57
CA ASP A 35 4.48 1.15 -10.03
C ASP A 35 3.48 1.25 -8.85
N ALA A 36 3.22 2.50 -8.44
CA ALA A 36 2.28 2.81 -7.37
C ALA A 36 0.82 2.38 -7.70
N LYS A 37 0.45 2.34 -8.99
CA LYS A 37 -0.89 1.91 -9.42
C LYS A 37 -1.05 0.39 -9.28
N VAL A 38 0.00 -0.37 -9.57
CA VAL A 38 0.02 -1.82 -9.33
C VAL A 38 -0.07 -2.10 -7.83
N ALA A 39 0.74 -1.42 -7.01
CA ALA A 39 0.68 -1.55 -5.55
C ALA A 39 -0.72 -1.22 -5.00
N PHE A 40 -1.33 -0.12 -5.45
CA PHE A 40 -2.70 0.26 -5.08
C PHE A 40 -3.72 -0.81 -5.47
N THR A 41 -3.66 -1.31 -6.71
CA THR A 41 -4.60 -2.32 -7.20
C THR A 41 -4.53 -3.59 -6.35
N TRP A 42 -3.33 -4.05 -6.04
CA TRP A 42 -3.12 -5.22 -5.20
C TRP A 42 -3.60 -5.01 -3.76
N LEU A 43 -3.31 -3.85 -3.15
CA LEU A 43 -3.81 -3.53 -1.80
C LEU A 43 -5.35 -3.50 -1.75
N ASN A 44 -5.99 -2.96 -2.80
CA ASN A 44 -7.44 -2.93 -2.92
C ASN A 44 -8.05 -4.35 -2.99
N GLU A 45 -7.38 -5.29 -3.66
CA GLU A 45 -7.78 -6.70 -3.65
C GLU A 45 -7.66 -7.31 -2.25
N GLN A 46 -6.59 -7.02 -1.51
CA GLN A 46 -6.43 -7.50 -0.13
C GLN A 46 -7.46 -6.88 0.82
N ALA A 47 -7.84 -5.62 0.60
CA ALA A 47 -8.89 -4.95 1.36
C ALA A 47 -10.25 -5.64 1.15
N ARG A 48 -10.59 -5.97 -0.11
CA ARG A 48 -11.81 -6.72 -0.45
C ARG A 48 -11.80 -8.14 0.11
N ALA A 49 -10.63 -8.77 0.21
CA ALA A 49 -10.46 -10.08 0.81
C ALA A 49 -10.49 -10.05 2.35
N GLY A 50 -10.62 -8.89 2.99
CA GLY A 50 -10.61 -8.74 4.44
C GLY A 50 -9.24 -9.01 5.09
N LYS A 51 -8.16 -9.01 4.30
CA LYS A 51 -6.79 -9.30 4.76
C LYS A 51 -5.98 -8.05 5.05
N LEU A 52 -6.47 -6.88 4.62
CA LEU A 52 -5.77 -5.62 4.82
C LEU A 52 -6.05 -5.06 6.23
N PRO A 53 -5.02 -4.72 7.02
CA PRO A 53 -5.20 -4.07 8.32
C PRO A 53 -5.99 -2.76 8.21
N GLU A 54 -6.78 -2.43 9.22
CA GLU A 54 -7.57 -1.18 9.24
C GLU A 54 -6.68 0.06 9.20
N SER A 55 -5.52 0.04 9.85
CA SER A 55 -4.55 1.15 9.80
C SER A 55 -4.14 1.49 8.37
N VAL A 56 -3.84 0.46 7.56
CA VAL A 56 -3.47 0.60 6.14
C VAL A 56 -4.62 1.12 5.28
N LYS A 57 -5.87 0.79 5.61
CA LYS A 57 -7.05 1.28 4.88
C LYS A 57 -7.18 2.81 4.92
N SER A 58 -6.70 3.46 5.98
CA SER A 58 -6.74 4.92 6.07
C SER A 58 -5.89 5.60 4.98
N TYR A 59 -4.75 5.01 4.63
CA TYR A 59 -3.82 5.51 3.61
C TYR A 59 -4.22 5.14 2.17
N MET A 60 -5.14 4.17 1.99
CA MET A 60 -5.64 3.75 0.68
C MET A 60 -6.33 4.89 -0.08
N THR A 61 -7.08 5.75 0.62
CA THR A 61 -7.79 6.87 0.00
C THR A 61 -6.82 7.90 -0.57
N ASP A 62 -5.77 8.23 0.18
CA ASP A 62 -4.71 9.13 -0.29
C ASP A 62 -3.95 8.52 -1.47
N LEU A 63 -3.67 7.20 -1.39
CA LEU A 63 -3.02 6.49 -2.49
C LEU A 63 -3.87 6.55 -3.76
N TYR A 64 -5.19 6.31 -3.67
CA TYR A 64 -6.14 6.38 -4.78
C TYR A 64 -6.10 7.73 -5.51
N TYR A 65 -6.14 8.85 -4.78
CA TYR A 65 -6.08 10.17 -5.38
C TYR A 65 -4.70 10.50 -5.95
N SER A 66 -3.62 9.93 -5.39
CA SER A 66 -2.27 10.18 -5.87
C SER A 66 -1.90 9.41 -7.16
N VAL A 67 -2.54 8.27 -7.43
CA VAL A 67 -2.29 7.41 -8.61
C VAL A 67 -3.24 7.68 -9.78
N ARG A 68 -4.29 8.47 -9.56
CA ARG A 68 -5.24 8.92 -10.57
C ARG A 68 -4.74 10.17 -11.29
#